data_AF-A0AAN4IM83-F1
#
_entry.id   AF-A0AAN4IM83-F1
#
_cell.length_a   1.000
_cell.length_b   1.000
_cell.length_c   1.000
_cell.angle_alpha   90.00
_cell.angle_beta   90.00
_cell.angle_gamma   90.00
#
_symmetry.space_group_name_H-M   'P 1'
#
loop_
_entity.id
_entity.type
_entity.pdbx_description
1 polymer ?
#
loop_
_entity_poly.entity_id
_entity_poly.type
_entity_poly.pdbx_seq_one_letter_code
_entity_poly.pdbx_strand_id
1 'polypeptide(L)'
;MKNSKAFYRSALATAIVMALSAPAFAADNAVSTDSVTLNKDKTTLDQDVVISNTADKQITAVTINAADEDLNVAFAGHDITAESTADKKFVEGVKVSGNKNVVINATDSTITAQGEGTYVRTAMVIDSTGDVVVNGGNFVAKNEKGSATGISLEGAKGNNVTLNGTTINAQGNKSSSNASTAIFAQKGSLLNSFEGDATDNITLAGSNIINGRIETIVTAGNKTGIHTVNLNIKDGSVIGAANNKQTIYASASAQGTGSATQNLNLSVADSTIYSDVLALSESENSAATTTNVNMNVARSYWEGNAYTFNSGDKAGSNLDINLSDSSVWKGKVSGAGNASVSLQNESVWNVTGSSTVDALAPSG
;
A
#
# COMPACT_ATOMS: atom_id res chain seq x y z
N MET A 1 25.12 7.30 -88.14
CA MET A 1 24.29 6.09 -87.89
C MET A 1 23.51 6.29 -86.60
N LYS A 2 22.18 6.12 -86.67
CA LYS A 2 21.17 5.98 -85.58
C LYS A 2 21.02 7.19 -84.63
N ASN A 3 20.00 8.06 -84.71
CA ASN A 3 18.53 7.92 -84.81
C ASN A 3 17.88 7.42 -83.50
N SER A 4 17.34 8.33 -82.68
CA SER A 4 15.99 8.22 -82.09
C SER A 4 15.50 9.53 -81.44
N LYS A 5 14.53 10.13 -82.13
CA LYS A 5 13.41 11.01 -81.71
C LYS A 5 13.16 11.08 -80.20
N ALA A 6 13.23 12.28 -79.58
CA ALA A 6 12.14 13.25 -79.41
C ALA A 6 11.02 12.80 -78.45
N PHE A 7 10.83 13.54 -77.34
CA PHE A 7 9.55 14.15 -76.98
C PHE A 7 9.76 15.24 -75.93
N TYR A 8 9.70 16.50 -76.37
CA TYR A 8 9.33 17.63 -75.52
C TYR A 8 7.85 17.53 -75.19
N ARG A 9 7.47 17.56 -73.90
CA ARG A 9 6.14 18.00 -73.45
C ARG A 9 6.25 18.76 -72.12
N SER A 10 6.17 20.09 -72.26
CA SER A 10 5.51 21.04 -71.35
C SER A 10 5.58 20.78 -69.84
N ALA A 11 6.48 21.47 -69.16
CA ALA A 11 6.34 21.81 -67.75
C ALA A 11 5.26 22.90 -67.61
N LEU A 12 3.98 22.52 -67.53
CA LEU A 12 2.95 23.38 -66.95
C LEU A 12 1.77 22.53 -66.44
N ALA A 13 1.37 22.86 -65.21
CA ALA A 13 0.16 22.46 -64.49
C ALA A 13 0.13 21.04 -63.89
N THR A 14 0.51 20.95 -62.61
CA THR A 14 -0.44 20.60 -61.53
C THR A 14 0.15 21.11 -60.21
N ALA A 15 -0.17 22.37 -59.88
CA ALA A 15 -0.32 22.74 -58.48
C ALA A 15 -1.66 22.15 -58.05
N ILE A 16 -1.65 21.21 -57.09
CA ILE A 16 -2.71 20.88 -56.13
C ILE A 16 -2.25 19.63 -55.35
N VAL A 17 -2.31 19.74 -54.03
CA VAL A 17 -1.92 18.80 -52.95
C VAL A 17 -0.43 18.74 -52.56
N MET A 18 0.06 19.83 -51.97
CA MET A 18 1.13 19.78 -50.93
C MET A 18 0.60 20.30 -49.59
N ALA A 19 -0.56 19.82 -49.19
CA ALA A 19 -1.13 20.04 -47.86
C ALA A 19 -1.86 18.76 -47.46
N LEU A 20 -1.16 17.85 -46.80
CA LEU A 20 -1.63 16.90 -45.78
C LEU A 20 -0.54 15.82 -45.56
N SER A 21 0.61 16.24 -45.07
CA SER A 21 1.50 15.35 -44.32
C SER A 21 2.22 16.17 -43.26
N ALA A 22 1.46 17.00 -42.54
CA ALA A 22 1.87 17.30 -41.18
C ALA A 22 1.83 15.95 -40.44
N PRO A 23 2.81 15.64 -39.56
CA PRO A 23 2.54 14.67 -38.51
C PRO A 23 1.24 15.15 -37.87
N ALA A 24 0.27 14.26 -37.69
CA ALA A 24 -0.77 14.54 -36.73
C ALA A 24 0.00 14.84 -35.42
N PHE A 25 0.12 16.12 -35.08
CA PHE A 25 0.35 16.51 -33.71
C PHE A 25 -0.77 15.77 -32.99
N ALA A 26 -0.42 14.70 -32.27
CA ALA A 26 -1.31 14.14 -31.28
C ALA A 26 -1.82 15.35 -30.52
N ALA A 27 -3.14 15.55 -30.51
CA ALA A 27 -3.74 16.59 -29.70
C ALA A 27 -3.07 16.49 -28.34
N ASP A 28 -2.47 17.59 -27.89
CA ASP A 28 -1.95 17.75 -26.54
C ASP A 28 -2.93 17.04 -25.62
N ASN A 29 -2.53 15.90 -25.02
CA ASN A 29 -3.45 15.08 -24.22
C ASN A 29 -3.90 16.00 -23.08
N ALA A 30 -5.11 16.55 -23.21
CA ALA A 30 -5.54 17.65 -22.38
C ALA A 30 -5.55 17.17 -20.93
N VAL A 31 -4.69 17.73 -20.08
CA VAL A 31 -4.66 17.38 -18.65
C VAL A 31 -5.95 17.86 -17.99
N SER A 32 -6.64 16.98 -17.25
CA SER A 32 -7.78 17.39 -16.42
C SER A 32 -7.28 18.14 -15.20
N THR A 33 -7.75 19.36 -15.01
CA THR A 33 -7.58 20.10 -13.74
C THR A 33 -8.75 19.92 -12.77
N ASP A 34 -9.79 19.20 -13.21
CA ASP A 34 -10.96 18.86 -12.42
C ASP A 34 -10.90 17.40 -11.95
N SER A 35 -11.58 17.11 -10.84
CA SER A 35 -11.72 15.74 -10.33
C SER A 35 -12.51 14.87 -11.29
N VAL A 36 -12.07 13.62 -11.48
CA VAL A 36 -12.72 12.64 -12.36
C VAL A 36 -13.44 11.59 -11.52
N THR A 37 -14.63 11.21 -11.96
CA THR A 37 -15.35 10.05 -11.42
C THR A 37 -15.34 8.92 -12.44
N LEU A 38 -14.95 7.72 -11.98
CA LEU A 38 -15.06 6.48 -12.73
C LEU A 38 -16.15 5.60 -12.09
N ASN A 39 -17.03 5.05 -12.91
CA ASN A 39 -18.18 4.25 -12.49
C ASN A 39 -18.61 3.33 -13.66
N LYS A 40 -19.78 2.70 -13.57
CA LYS A 40 -20.33 1.86 -14.65
C LYS A 40 -20.47 2.55 -16.02
N ASP A 41 -20.65 3.87 -16.03
CA ASP A 41 -20.87 4.65 -17.25
C ASP A 41 -19.54 5.19 -17.82
N LYS A 42 -18.50 5.33 -16.99
CA LYS A 42 -17.13 5.72 -17.38
C LYS A 42 -16.11 4.89 -16.61
N THR A 43 -15.58 3.83 -17.23
CA THR A 43 -14.59 2.94 -16.58
C THR A 43 -13.14 3.24 -16.99
N THR A 44 -12.92 4.14 -17.95
CA THR A 44 -11.59 4.45 -18.47
C THR A 44 -11.24 5.90 -18.19
N LEU A 45 -10.02 6.13 -17.69
CA LEU A 45 -9.41 7.45 -17.65
C LEU A 45 -8.83 7.77 -19.03
N ASP A 46 -9.19 8.94 -19.57
CA ASP A 46 -8.92 9.37 -20.95
C ASP A 46 -7.82 10.44 -21.05
N GLN A 47 -7.32 10.90 -19.90
CA GLN A 47 -6.31 11.94 -19.78
C GLN A 47 -5.70 11.93 -18.38
N ASP A 48 -4.51 12.52 -18.26
CA ASP A 48 -3.88 12.76 -16.95
C ASP A 48 -4.77 13.67 -16.10
N VAL A 49 -4.74 13.49 -14.78
CA VAL A 49 -5.48 14.31 -13.82
C VAL A 49 -4.49 15.01 -12.91
N VAL A 50 -4.49 16.34 -12.90
CA VAL A 50 -3.62 17.15 -12.06
C VAL A 50 -4.46 18.18 -11.31
N ILE A 51 -4.73 17.89 -10.04
CA ILE A 51 -5.38 18.83 -9.12
C ILE A 51 -4.32 19.45 -8.23
N SER A 52 -4.13 20.76 -8.35
CA SER A 52 -3.30 21.54 -7.44
C SER A 52 -4.17 22.56 -6.69
N ASN A 53 -4.09 22.57 -5.37
CA ASN A 53 -4.89 23.47 -4.55
C ASN A 53 -4.08 24.11 -3.40
N THR A 54 -4.27 25.40 -3.18
CA THR A 54 -3.72 26.13 -2.02
C THR A 54 -4.81 26.57 -1.04
N ALA A 55 -6.09 26.43 -1.39
CA ALA A 55 -7.22 26.69 -0.52
C ALA A 55 -7.37 25.59 0.53
N ASP A 56 -7.91 25.94 1.70
CA ASP A 56 -8.18 25.02 2.81
C ASP A 56 -9.35 24.07 2.53
N LYS A 57 -9.16 23.15 1.57
CA LYS A 57 -10.12 22.13 1.15
C LYS A 57 -9.43 20.77 0.98
N GLN A 58 -10.16 19.71 1.30
CA GLN A 58 -9.80 18.35 0.91
C GLN A 58 -9.90 18.22 -0.61
N ILE A 59 -8.98 17.46 -1.20
CA ILE A 59 -9.01 17.13 -2.62
C ILE A 59 -8.89 15.63 -2.82
N THR A 60 -9.63 15.12 -3.80
CA THR A 60 -9.54 13.75 -4.31
C THR A 60 -9.47 13.85 -5.84
N ALA A 61 -8.39 13.38 -6.46
CA ALA A 61 -8.22 13.56 -7.90
C ALA A 61 -9.12 12.64 -8.72
N VAL A 62 -9.19 11.35 -8.35
CA VAL A 62 -10.06 10.37 -8.99
C VAL A 62 -10.90 9.64 -7.96
N THR A 63 -12.21 9.57 -8.19
CA THR A 63 -13.12 8.73 -7.40
C THR A 63 -13.59 7.56 -8.24
N ILE A 64 -13.42 6.33 -7.76
CA ILE A 64 -13.99 5.11 -8.34
C ILE A 64 -15.20 4.73 -7.50
N ASN A 65 -16.39 4.74 -8.10
CA ASN A 65 -17.65 4.43 -7.41
C ASN A 65 -18.26 3.12 -7.93
N ALA A 66 -18.04 2.04 -7.18
CA ALA A 66 -18.52 0.69 -7.47
C ALA A 66 -19.77 0.35 -6.66
N ALA A 67 -20.86 1.08 -6.89
CA ALA A 67 -22.13 0.89 -6.18
C ALA A 67 -23.13 -0.04 -6.91
N ASP A 68 -23.08 -0.06 -8.25
CA ASP A 68 -24.09 -0.73 -9.07
C ASP A 68 -23.69 -2.17 -9.44
N GLU A 69 -22.49 -2.31 -10.00
CA GLU A 69 -21.93 -3.58 -10.49
C GLU A 69 -20.42 -3.65 -10.24
N ASP A 70 -19.85 -4.84 -10.43
CA ASP A 70 -18.40 -5.02 -10.38
C ASP A 70 -17.75 -4.22 -11.52
N LEU A 71 -16.71 -3.46 -11.20
CA LEU A 71 -16.06 -2.56 -12.16
C LEU A 71 -14.70 -3.09 -12.60
N ASN A 72 -14.43 -2.98 -13.89
CA ASN A 72 -13.09 -3.12 -14.45
C ASN A 72 -12.63 -1.77 -15.00
N VAL A 73 -11.80 -1.09 -14.22
CA VAL A 73 -11.32 0.27 -14.47
C VAL A 73 -9.95 0.24 -15.14
N ALA A 74 -9.71 1.15 -16.10
CA ALA A 74 -8.42 1.33 -16.75
C ALA A 74 -7.93 2.76 -16.60
N PHE A 75 -6.71 2.94 -16.08
CA PHE A 75 -6.01 4.23 -16.09
C PHE A 75 -5.26 4.46 -17.41
N ALA A 76 -5.06 3.42 -18.22
CA ALA A 76 -4.50 3.52 -19.57
C ALA A 76 -3.14 4.25 -19.66
N GLY A 77 -2.32 4.15 -18.60
CA GLY A 77 -1.01 4.81 -18.53
C GLY A 77 -1.08 6.30 -18.17
N HIS A 78 -2.26 6.84 -17.89
CA HIS A 78 -2.42 8.23 -17.44
C HIS A 78 -2.00 8.41 -15.99
N ASP A 79 -1.36 9.54 -15.71
CA ASP A 79 -0.93 9.91 -14.37
C ASP A 79 -2.04 10.66 -13.61
N ILE A 80 -2.08 10.44 -12.30
CA ILE A 80 -3.01 11.09 -11.38
C ILE A 80 -2.19 11.80 -10.31
N THR A 81 -2.35 13.11 -10.18
CA THR A 81 -1.65 13.93 -9.18
C THR A 81 -2.65 14.79 -8.41
N ALA A 82 -2.69 14.59 -7.09
CA ALA A 82 -3.34 15.48 -6.14
C ALA A 82 -2.26 16.19 -5.31
N GLU A 83 -2.17 17.50 -5.41
CA GLU A 83 -1.21 18.31 -4.67
C GLU A 83 -1.90 19.43 -3.89
N SER A 84 -1.64 19.53 -2.58
CA SER A 84 -2.18 20.62 -1.79
C SER A 84 -1.33 21.00 -0.58
N THR A 85 -1.27 22.31 -0.32
CA THR A 85 -0.64 22.92 0.86
C THR A 85 -1.64 23.16 2.00
N ALA A 86 -2.86 22.64 1.90
CA ALA A 86 -3.84 22.74 2.99
C ALA A 86 -3.34 22.00 4.24
N ASP A 87 -3.37 22.67 5.39
CA ASP A 87 -2.69 22.15 6.58
C ASP A 87 -3.46 21.02 7.28
N LYS A 88 -4.78 21.19 7.43
CA LYS A 88 -5.66 20.26 8.18
C LYS A 88 -6.74 19.64 7.30
N LYS A 89 -6.37 19.29 6.07
CA LYS A 89 -7.23 18.65 5.08
C LYS A 89 -6.49 17.46 4.47
N PHE A 90 -7.25 16.44 4.10
CA PHE A 90 -6.70 15.29 3.40
C PHE A 90 -6.44 15.60 1.93
N VAL A 91 -5.49 14.88 1.36
CA VAL A 91 -5.14 14.92 -0.07
C VAL A 91 -5.11 13.49 -0.55
N GLU A 92 -5.96 13.18 -1.52
CA GLU A 92 -6.17 11.82 -2.02
C GLU A 92 -5.91 11.77 -3.52
N GLY A 93 -5.07 10.85 -3.98
CA GLY A 93 -4.92 10.59 -5.41
C GLY A 93 -6.17 9.91 -5.95
N VAL A 94 -6.40 8.68 -5.47
CA VAL A 94 -7.57 7.86 -5.82
C VAL A 94 -8.38 7.55 -4.57
N LYS A 95 -9.70 7.58 -4.67
CA LYS A 95 -10.61 7.02 -3.67
C LYS A 95 -11.50 5.95 -4.29
N VAL A 96 -11.55 4.76 -3.68
CA VAL A 96 -12.38 3.63 -4.11
C VAL A 96 -13.50 3.41 -3.11
N SER A 97 -14.73 3.61 -3.56
CA SER A 97 -15.95 3.53 -2.75
C SER A 97 -16.98 2.60 -3.38
N GLY A 98 -17.98 2.22 -2.59
CA GLY A 98 -19.08 1.36 -3.01
C GLY A 98 -19.07 0.02 -2.29
N ASN A 99 -19.75 -0.96 -2.86
CA ASN A 99 -19.91 -2.30 -2.26
C ASN A 99 -19.70 -3.44 -3.27
N LYS A 100 -19.26 -3.11 -4.48
CA LYS A 100 -18.95 -4.05 -5.55
C LYS A 100 -17.46 -4.19 -5.74
N ASN A 101 -17.07 -5.27 -6.40
CA ASN A 101 -15.66 -5.55 -6.64
C ASN A 101 -15.11 -4.60 -7.69
N VAL A 102 -13.83 -4.26 -7.57
CA VAL A 102 -13.14 -3.37 -8.51
C VAL A 102 -11.82 -4.01 -8.92
N VAL A 103 -11.60 -4.10 -10.23
CA VAL A 103 -10.28 -4.33 -10.82
C VAL A 103 -9.78 -2.99 -11.37
N ILE A 104 -8.62 -2.55 -10.92
CA ILE A 104 -7.96 -1.30 -11.35
C ILE A 104 -6.73 -1.71 -12.17
N ASN A 105 -6.75 -1.40 -13.46
CA ASN A 105 -5.62 -1.61 -14.35
C ASN A 105 -4.83 -0.30 -14.45
N ALA A 106 -3.75 -0.22 -13.67
CA ALA A 106 -2.91 0.95 -13.46
C ALA A 106 -1.50 0.78 -14.03
N THR A 107 -1.25 -0.22 -14.89
CA THR A 107 0.03 -0.39 -15.57
C THR A 107 0.46 0.91 -16.24
N ASP A 108 1.73 1.25 -16.05
CA ASP A 108 2.38 2.48 -16.53
C ASP A 108 1.83 3.80 -15.98
N SER A 109 0.85 3.77 -15.07
CA SER A 109 0.32 4.96 -14.38
C SER A 109 1.03 5.22 -13.04
N THR A 110 1.28 6.49 -12.75
CA THR A 110 1.70 6.99 -11.43
C THR A 110 0.54 7.73 -10.75
N ILE A 111 0.24 7.34 -9.51
CA ILE A 111 -0.80 7.93 -8.67
C ILE A 111 -0.10 8.64 -7.51
N THR A 112 -0.22 9.97 -7.46
CA THR A 112 0.48 10.83 -6.52
C THR A 112 -0.48 11.59 -5.62
N ALA A 113 -0.22 11.56 -4.31
CA ALA A 113 -0.77 12.51 -3.35
C ALA A 113 0.37 13.25 -2.64
N GLN A 114 0.44 14.57 -2.77
CA GLN A 114 1.55 15.34 -2.23
C GLN A 114 1.20 16.74 -1.71
N GLY A 115 2.21 17.41 -1.15
CA GLY A 115 2.15 18.77 -0.63
C GLY A 115 2.29 18.83 0.89
N GLU A 116 2.71 19.99 1.40
CA GLU A 116 3.10 20.16 2.80
C GLU A 116 1.92 20.53 3.71
N GLY A 117 1.72 19.77 4.79
CA GLY A 117 0.63 20.00 5.75
C GLY A 117 0.62 18.98 6.88
N THR A 118 -0.13 19.26 7.93
CA THR A 118 -0.21 18.40 9.10
C THR A 118 -0.96 17.09 8.82
N TYR A 119 -2.03 17.13 8.02
CA TYR A 119 -2.85 15.94 7.72
C TYR A 119 -2.20 15.02 6.68
N VAL A 120 -2.64 13.77 6.63
CA VAL A 120 -2.04 12.75 5.77
C VAL A 120 -2.31 13.01 4.28
N ARG A 121 -1.33 12.68 3.44
CA ARG A 121 -1.44 12.58 1.98
C ARG A 121 -1.52 11.11 1.62
N THR A 122 -2.58 10.69 0.93
CA THR A 122 -2.81 9.28 0.66
C THR A 122 -2.92 9.04 -0.84
N ALA A 123 -2.05 8.23 -1.42
CA ALA A 123 -2.10 7.97 -2.88
C ALA A 123 -3.40 7.25 -3.26
N MET A 124 -3.85 6.28 -2.45
CA MET A 124 -5.14 5.62 -2.61
C MET A 124 -5.85 5.34 -1.28
N VAL A 125 -7.13 5.72 -1.19
CA VAL A 125 -8.02 5.37 -0.08
C VAL A 125 -9.05 4.35 -0.56
N ILE A 126 -9.26 3.28 0.20
CA ILE A 126 -10.27 2.25 -0.07
C ILE A 126 -11.24 2.22 1.11
N ASP A 127 -12.43 2.79 0.93
CA ASP A 127 -13.56 2.64 1.87
C ASP A 127 -14.66 1.71 1.33
N SER A 128 -14.50 1.20 0.10
CA SER A 128 -15.35 0.17 -0.50
C SER A 128 -15.40 -1.09 0.35
N THR A 129 -16.55 -1.76 0.39
CA THR A 129 -16.69 -3.08 1.03
C THR A 129 -16.49 -4.26 0.08
N GLY A 130 -16.35 -3.98 -1.23
CA GLY A 130 -16.05 -5.00 -2.23
C GLY A 130 -14.55 -5.29 -2.34
N ASP A 131 -14.20 -6.35 -3.05
CA ASP A 131 -12.81 -6.73 -3.30
C ASP A 131 -12.14 -5.72 -4.24
N VAL A 132 -10.88 -5.38 -4.00
CA VAL A 132 -10.10 -4.48 -4.85
C VAL A 132 -8.85 -5.19 -5.36
N VAL A 133 -8.75 -5.32 -6.68
CA VAL A 133 -7.55 -5.84 -7.35
C VAL A 133 -6.89 -4.70 -8.09
N VAL A 134 -5.59 -4.50 -7.89
CA VAL A 134 -4.78 -3.51 -8.60
C VAL A 134 -3.74 -4.25 -9.44
N ASN A 135 -3.72 -3.98 -10.74
CA ASN A 135 -2.74 -4.51 -11.68
C ASN A 135 -1.81 -3.37 -12.11
N GLY A 136 -0.53 -3.46 -11.75
CA GLY A 136 0.47 -2.42 -11.99
C GLY A 136 0.33 -1.23 -11.04
N GLY A 137 0.70 -0.05 -11.53
CA GLY A 137 0.59 1.22 -10.82
C GLY A 137 1.77 1.55 -9.93
N ASN A 138 2.15 2.82 -9.91
CA ASN A 138 3.12 3.38 -8.98
C ASN A 138 2.43 4.39 -8.03
N PHE A 139 2.24 4.01 -6.78
CA PHE A 139 1.55 4.81 -5.76
C PHE A 139 2.55 5.60 -4.94
N VAL A 140 2.55 6.93 -5.10
CA VAL A 140 3.50 7.86 -4.51
C VAL A 140 2.78 8.78 -3.53
N ALA A 141 3.27 8.86 -2.30
CA ALA A 141 2.77 9.80 -1.32
C ALA A 141 3.92 10.60 -0.71
N LYS A 142 3.79 11.93 -0.66
CA LYS A 142 4.84 12.82 -0.13
C LYS A 142 4.28 13.92 0.76
N ASN A 143 4.84 14.07 1.95
CA ASN A 143 4.47 15.15 2.87
C ASN A 143 5.60 15.35 3.89
N GLU A 144 6.49 16.32 3.67
CA GLU A 144 7.65 16.52 4.56
C GLU A 144 7.27 17.03 5.94
N LYS A 145 6.09 17.66 6.09
CA LYS A 145 5.56 18.20 7.33
C LYS A 145 4.82 17.16 8.18
N GLY A 146 3.96 16.35 7.57
CA GLY A 146 3.09 15.37 8.24
C GLY A 146 3.29 13.94 7.76
N SER A 147 2.22 13.15 7.77
CA SER A 147 2.26 11.76 7.27
C SER A 147 1.98 11.66 5.77
N ALA A 148 2.52 10.63 5.14
CA ALA A 148 2.25 10.21 3.78
C ALA A 148 1.96 8.71 3.76
N THR A 149 0.87 8.33 3.11
CA THR A 149 0.38 6.95 3.03
C THR A 149 0.25 6.52 1.57
N GLY A 150 0.76 5.35 1.21
CA GLY A 150 0.53 4.76 -0.10
C GLY A 150 -0.94 4.39 -0.26
N ILE A 151 -1.37 3.34 0.45
CA ILE A 151 -2.73 2.80 0.40
C ILE A 151 -3.33 2.75 1.80
N SER A 152 -4.53 3.31 1.98
CA SER A 152 -5.32 3.26 3.23
C SER A 152 -6.54 2.36 3.08
N LEU A 153 -6.73 1.41 4.01
CA LEU A 153 -7.83 0.45 4.05
C LEU A 153 -8.83 0.84 5.14
N GLU A 154 -9.92 1.47 4.73
CA GLU A 154 -10.90 2.14 5.60
C GLU A 154 -12.26 1.44 5.62
N GLY A 155 -12.37 0.27 4.97
CA GLY A 155 -13.57 -0.56 5.02
C GLY A 155 -13.92 -0.96 6.45
N ALA A 156 -15.15 -0.69 6.89
CA ALA A 156 -15.58 -0.91 8.27
C ALA A 156 -15.50 -2.38 8.73
N LYS A 157 -15.66 -3.33 7.78
CA LYS A 157 -15.55 -4.78 8.02
C LYS A 157 -14.23 -5.39 7.53
N GLY A 158 -13.32 -4.53 7.08
CA GLY A 158 -12.09 -4.90 6.40
C GLY A 158 -12.28 -5.03 4.89
N ASN A 159 -11.16 -5.21 4.20
CA ASN A 159 -11.03 -5.16 2.76
C ASN A 159 -10.26 -6.40 2.26
N ASN A 160 -10.65 -6.90 1.08
CA ASN A 160 -9.82 -7.83 0.33
C ASN A 160 -9.09 -7.03 -0.75
N VAL A 161 -7.77 -6.93 -0.64
CA VAL A 161 -6.94 -6.16 -1.57
C VAL A 161 -5.84 -7.04 -2.14
N THR A 162 -5.74 -7.07 -3.47
CA THR A 162 -4.66 -7.75 -4.19
C THR A 162 -3.90 -6.76 -5.04
N LEU A 163 -2.58 -6.68 -4.85
CA LEU A 163 -1.65 -5.81 -5.55
C LEU A 163 -0.73 -6.66 -6.43
N ASN A 164 -0.94 -6.62 -7.74
CA ASN A 164 -0.21 -7.41 -8.73
C ASN A 164 0.77 -6.51 -9.49
N GLY A 165 2.07 -6.66 -9.26
CA GLY A 165 3.07 -5.83 -9.95
C GLY A 165 3.01 -4.35 -9.56
N THR A 166 2.49 -4.02 -8.38
CA THR A 166 2.29 -2.65 -7.91
C THR A 166 3.53 -2.13 -7.19
N THR A 167 3.85 -0.85 -7.39
CA THR A 167 4.91 -0.16 -6.65
C THR A 167 4.33 0.85 -5.67
N ILE A 168 4.85 0.92 -4.45
CA ILE A 168 4.46 1.91 -3.44
C ILE A 168 5.69 2.66 -2.91
N ASN A 169 5.59 3.98 -2.82
CA ASN A 169 6.63 4.86 -2.30
C ASN A 169 6.01 5.98 -1.44
N ALA A 170 5.89 5.75 -0.14
CA ALA A 170 5.35 6.71 0.82
C ALA A 170 6.48 7.38 1.61
N GLN A 171 6.53 8.71 1.58
CA GLN A 171 7.58 9.53 2.20
C GLN A 171 6.97 10.70 2.98
N GLY A 172 6.72 10.47 4.26
CA GLY A 172 6.30 11.51 5.19
C GLY A 172 7.48 12.18 5.91
N ASN A 173 7.15 12.93 6.96
CA ASN A 173 8.11 13.56 7.85
C ASN A 173 9.03 12.55 8.53
N LYS A 174 10.33 12.59 8.19
CA LYS A 174 11.36 11.69 8.72
C LYS A 174 11.55 11.77 10.24
N SER A 175 11.05 12.82 10.88
CA SER A 175 11.12 13.01 12.34
C SER A 175 10.10 12.17 13.10
N SER A 176 9.11 11.58 12.42
CA SER A 176 8.12 10.70 13.03
C SER A 176 8.26 9.26 12.53
N SER A 177 8.23 8.30 13.45
CA SER A 177 8.38 6.87 13.16
C SER A 177 7.22 6.27 12.35
N ASN A 178 6.09 6.95 12.29
CA ASN A 178 4.87 6.50 11.60
C ASN A 178 4.43 7.44 10.47
N ALA A 179 5.27 8.40 10.06
CA ALA A 179 4.87 9.33 9.02
C ALA A 179 4.94 8.74 7.61
N SER A 180 5.70 7.65 7.39
CA SER A 180 5.80 7.01 6.08
C SER A 180 5.18 5.63 6.14
N THR A 181 4.01 5.46 5.53
CA THR A 181 3.25 4.21 5.60
C THR A 181 2.86 3.74 4.21
N ALA A 182 3.39 2.62 3.75
CA ALA A 182 3.05 2.07 2.44
C ALA A 182 1.60 1.56 2.42
N ILE A 183 1.21 0.79 3.44
CA ILE A 183 -0.14 0.23 3.58
C ILE A 183 -0.61 0.48 5.02
N PHE A 184 -1.75 1.15 5.16
CA PHE A 184 -2.34 1.50 6.44
C PHE A 184 -3.69 0.80 6.60
N ALA A 185 -3.74 -0.20 7.49
CA ALA A 185 -4.95 -0.94 7.84
C ALA A 185 -5.26 -0.74 9.33
N GLN A 186 -6.01 0.31 9.64
CA GLN A 186 -6.43 0.60 11.01
C GLN A 186 -7.93 0.42 11.18
N LYS A 187 -8.34 -0.16 12.32
CA LYS A 187 -9.73 -0.20 12.77
C LYS A 187 -9.88 0.61 14.05
N GLY A 188 -10.76 1.60 13.99
CA GLY A 188 -10.96 2.57 15.06
C GLY A 188 -9.93 3.69 15.03
N SER A 189 -9.99 4.56 16.03
CA SER A 189 -9.09 5.69 16.24
C SER A 189 -9.22 6.17 17.69
N LEU A 190 -8.37 7.12 18.09
CA LEU A 190 -8.45 7.74 19.41
C LEU A 190 -9.80 8.44 19.66
N LEU A 191 -10.42 9.00 18.62
CA LEU A 191 -11.72 9.69 18.74
C LEU A 191 -12.90 8.73 18.57
N ASN A 192 -12.77 7.75 17.68
CA ASN A 192 -13.82 6.82 17.31
C ASN A 192 -13.33 5.38 17.52
N SER A 193 -13.57 4.85 18.71
CA SER A 193 -13.22 3.48 19.09
C SER A 193 -13.87 2.43 18.19
N PHE A 194 -13.15 1.34 17.90
CA PHE A 194 -13.68 0.24 17.10
C PHE A 194 -14.47 -0.77 17.94
N GLU A 195 -15.68 -1.11 17.49
CA GLU A 195 -16.53 -2.14 18.08
C GLU A 195 -16.86 -3.22 17.04
N GLY A 196 -16.53 -4.46 17.37
CA GLY A 196 -16.77 -5.64 16.54
C GLY A 196 -15.48 -6.25 15.97
N ASP A 197 -15.66 -7.01 14.90
CA ASP A 197 -14.61 -7.72 14.18
C ASP A 197 -14.47 -7.22 12.73
N ALA A 198 -13.23 -7.20 12.24
CA ALA A 198 -12.90 -6.90 10.86
C ALA A 198 -11.70 -7.74 10.38
N THR A 199 -11.71 -8.13 9.11
CA THR A 199 -10.61 -8.86 8.48
C THR A 199 -10.14 -8.16 7.21
N ASP A 200 -8.88 -7.76 7.17
CA ASP A 200 -8.23 -7.28 5.95
C ASP A 200 -7.38 -8.41 5.34
N ASN A 201 -7.69 -8.82 4.11
CA ASN A 201 -6.87 -9.76 3.34
C ASN A 201 -6.06 -8.97 2.33
N ILE A 202 -4.74 -8.91 2.52
CA ILE A 202 -3.84 -8.07 1.73
C ILE A 202 -2.83 -8.97 1.02
N THR A 203 -2.82 -8.95 -0.30
CA THR A 203 -1.86 -9.72 -1.11
C THR A 203 -0.96 -8.78 -1.91
N LEU A 204 0.35 -8.98 -1.80
CA LEU A 204 1.37 -8.42 -2.67
C LEU A 204 1.91 -9.55 -3.53
N ALA A 205 1.69 -9.50 -4.84
CA ALA A 205 2.19 -10.48 -5.81
C ALA A 205 3.08 -9.78 -6.84
N GLY A 206 4.37 -10.10 -6.87
CA GLY A 206 5.35 -9.39 -7.70
C GLY A 206 5.41 -7.88 -7.46
N SER A 207 5.00 -7.43 -6.27
CA SER A 207 4.85 -6.01 -5.93
C SER A 207 6.06 -5.49 -5.15
N ASN A 208 6.29 -4.18 -5.17
CA ASN A 208 7.45 -3.55 -4.56
C ASN A 208 7.06 -2.39 -3.63
N ILE A 209 7.39 -2.48 -2.35
CA ILE A 209 7.36 -1.34 -1.42
C ILE A 209 8.77 -0.74 -1.37
N ILE A 210 8.95 0.40 -2.01
CA ILE A 210 10.23 1.14 -2.02
C ILE A 210 10.46 1.81 -0.66
N ASN A 211 9.41 2.45 -0.13
CA ASN A 211 9.47 3.19 1.13
C ASN A 211 8.11 3.21 1.81
N GLY A 212 8.12 3.16 3.14
CA GLY A 212 6.95 3.21 4.00
C GLY A 212 6.71 1.87 4.72
N ARG A 213 6.27 1.97 5.97
CA ARG A 213 5.94 0.82 6.81
C ARG A 213 4.57 0.22 6.44
N ILE A 214 4.30 -1.02 6.84
CA ILE A 214 2.95 -1.59 6.82
C ILE A 214 2.39 -1.51 8.23
N GLU A 215 1.19 -0.98 8.41
CA GLU A 215 0.52 -0.87 9.71
C GLU A 215 -0.77 -1.66 9.76
N THR A 216 -0.91 -2.50 10.78
CA THR A 216 -2.11 -3.24 11.09
C THR A 216 -2.51 -2.94 12.53
N ILE A 217 -3.54 -2.13 12.74
CA ILE A 217 -3.84 -1.53 14.05
C ILE A 217 -5.30 -1.69 14.42
N VAL A 218 -5.58 -2.04 15.66
CA VAL A 218 -6.90 -1.88 16.27
C VAL A 218 -6.83 -0.93 17.46
N THR A 219 -7.69 0.09 17.46
CA THR A 219 -7.89 1.03 18.58
C THR A 219 -9.33 0.87 19.07
N ALA A 220 -9.49 0.05 20.09
CA ALA A 220 -10.80 -0.34 20.61
C ALA A 220 -11.32 0.60 21.71
N GLY A 221 -10.49 1.48 22.29
CA GLY A 221 -10.91 2.34 23.40
C GLY A 221 -11.65 1.56 24.49
N ASN A 222 -12.87 1.94 24.82
CA ASN A 222 -13.72 1.23 25.80
C ASN A 222 -14.62 0.12 25.21
N LYS A 223 -14.40 -0.24 23.94
CA LYS A 223 -15.16 -1.24 23.17
C LYS A 223 -14.39 -2.55 23.06
N THR A 224 -15.04 -3.55 22.48
CA THR A 224 -14.39 -4.81 22.07
C THR A 224 -14.07 -4.74 20.58
N GLY A 225 -12.78 -4.66 20.25
CA GLY A 225 -12.29 -4.58 18.88
C GLY A 225 -11.41 -5.77 18.53
N ILE A 226 -11.73 -6.46 17.44
CA ILE A 226 -10.92 -7.56 16.90
C ILE A 226 -10.57 -7.23 15.46
N HIS A 227 -9.28 -7.16 15.17
CA HIS A 227 -8.78 -6.97 13.82
C HIS A 227 -7.89 -8.14 13.44
N THR A 228 -8.15 -8.72 12.28
CA THR A 228 -7.30 -9.74 11.69
C THR A 228 -6.80 -9.24 10.35
N VAL A 229 -5.49 -9.35 10.12
CA VAL A 229 -4.88 -9.06 8.84
C VAL A 229 -4.18 -10.31 8.34
N ASN A 230 -4.60 -10.80 7.18
CA ASN A 230 -3.88 -11.84 6.45
C ASN A 230 -3.03 -11.13 5.39
N LEU A 231 -1.74 -10.95 5.68
CA LEU A 231 -0.79 -10.28 4.79
C LEU A 231 0.02 -11.34 4.05
N ASN A 232 -0.21 -11.48 2.76
CA ASN A 232 0.48 -12.42 1.89
C ASN A 232 1.45 -11.67 0.96
N ILE A 233 2.73 -11.98 1.04
CA ILE A 233 3.78 -11.37 0.23
C ILE A 233 4.41 -12.48 -0.60
N LYS A 234 4.20 -12.45 -1.92
CA LYS A 234 4.54 -13.57 -2.79
C LYS A 234 5.04 -13.16 -4.17
N ASP A 235 5.44 -14.17 -4.95
CA ASP A 235 5.69 -14.09 -6.38
C ASP A 235 6.76 -13.04 -6.74
N GLY A 236 7.87 -13.00 -6.00
CA GLY A 236 8.98 -12.06 -6.24
C GLY A 236 8.78 -10.67 -5.66
N SER A 237 7.88 -10.52 -4.68
CA SER A 237 7.65 -9.23 -4.04
C SER A 237 8.84 -8.76 -3.22
N VAL A 238 9.00 -7.43 -3.11
CA VAL A 238 10.09 -6.78 -2.39
C VAL A 238 9.55 -5.73 -1.41
N ILE A 239 10.10 -5.71 -0.19
CA ILE A 239 9.87 -4.62 0.77
C ILE A 239 11.21 -4.03 1.19
N GLY A 240 11.38 -2.73 0.95
CA GLY A 240 12.58 -1.98 1.33
C GLY A 240 13.84 -2.42 0.58
N ALA A 241 14.99 -2.05 1.15
CA ALA A 241 16.30 -2.44 0.67
C ALA A 241 17.28 -2.59 1.85
N ALA A 242 18.46 -3.16 1.63
CA ALA A 242 19.47 -3.33 2.68
C ALA A 242 19.86 -2.01 3.38
N ASN A 243 19.87 -0.89 2.65
CA ASN A 243 20.13 0.45 3.17
C ASN A 243 18.84 1.25 3.47
N ASN A 244 17.66 0.65 3.28
CA ASN A 244 16.36 1.27 3.50
C ASN A 244 15.37 0.25 4.08
N LYS A 245 15.68 -0.23 5.29
CA LYS A 245 14.85 -1.21 5.99
C LYS A 245 13.56 -0.55 6.49
N GLN A 246 12.43 -1.20 6.28
CA GLN A 246 11.10 -0.75 6.68
C GLN A 246 10.65 -1.36 8.02
N THR A 247 9.37 -1.23 8.33
CA THR A 247 8.73 -1.90 9.48
C THR A 247 7.39 -2.48 9.07
N ILE A 248 7.06 -3.67 9.56
CA ILE A 248 5.72 -4.21 9.59
C ILE A 248 5.27 -4.11 11.05
N TYR A 249 4.21 -3.34 11.28
CA TYR A 249 3.81 -2.88 12.60
C TYR A 249 2.39 -3.36 12.91
N ALA A 250 2.27 -4.29 13.86
CA ALA A 250 1.00 -4.77 14.38
C ALA A 250 0.76 -4.16 15.77
N SER A 251 -0.43 -3.61 16.01
CA SER A 251 -0.76 -2.99 17.30
C SER A 251 -2.21 -3.20 17.74
N ALA A 252 -2.40 -3.39 19.05
CA ALA A 252 -3.71 -3.43 19.69
C ALA A 252 -3.72 -2.48 20.90
N SER A 253 -4.72 -1.60 20.98
CA SER A 253 -4.91 -0.71 22.13
C SER A 253 -6.36 -0.63 22.62
N ALA A 254 -6.54 -0.64 23.95
CA ALA A 254 -7.83 -0.51 24.62
C ALA A 254 -7.67 0.11 26.02
N GLN A 255 -8.78 0.59 26.57
CA GLN A 255 -8.84 1.21 27.89
C GLN A 255 -10.10 0.82 28.69
N GLY A 256 -9.96 0.71 30.01
CA GLY A 256 -11.08 0.47 30.94
C GLY A 256 -11.78 -0.86 30.69
N THR A 257 -13.08 -0.81 30.37
CA THR A 257 -13.88 -2.01 30.07
C THR A 257 -13.65 -2.57 28.66
N GLY A 258 -12.84 -1.90 27.83
CA GLY A 258 -12.55 -2.33 26.48
C GLY A 258 -11.65 -3.56 26.40
N SER A 259 -11.55 -4.10 25.19
CA SER A 259 -10.66 -5.20 24.83
C SER A 259 -10.22 -5.06 23.37
N ALA A 260 -8.96 -5.33 23.09
CA ALA A 260 -8.41 -5.25 21.74
C ALA A 260 -7.63 -6.51 21.39
N THR A 261 -7.90 -7.08 20.22
CA THR A 261 -7.11 -8.17 19.65
C THR A 261 -6.68 -7.80 18.24
N GLN A 262 -5.38 -7.75 18.01
CA GLN A 262 -4.78 -7.68 16.68
C GLN A 262 -4.17 -9.04 16.33
N ASN A 263 -4.55 -9.59 15.18
CA ASN A 263 -3.93 -10.78 14.61
C ASN A 263 -3.31 -10.42 13.26
N LEU A 264 -2.00 -10.53 13.14
CA LEU A 264 -1.29 -10.45 11.87
C LEU A 264 -0.81 -11.85 11.47
N ASN A 265 -1.43 -12.43 10.44
CA ASN A 265 -0.96 -13.63 9.78
C ASN A 265 -0.13 -13.21 8.56
N LEU A 266 1.19 -13.24 8.71
CA LEU A 266 2.16 -12.81 7.71
C LEU A 266 2.75 -14.01 6.98
N SER A 267 2.28 -14.25 5.76
CA SER A 267 2.81 -15.26 4.85
C SER A 267 3.77 -14.62 3.85
N VAL A 268 4.98 -15.16 3.74
CA VAL A 268 6.01 -14.71 2.81
C VAL A 268 6.48 -15.89 1.98
N ALA A 269 6.39 -15.80 0.65
CA ALA A 269 6.78 -16.85 -0.28
C ALA A 269 7.58 -16.28 -1.45
N ASP A 270 8.70 -16.88 -1.81
CA ASP A 270 9.49 -16.51 -3.00
C ASP A 270 9.77 -14.99 -3.10
N SER A 271 10.05 -14.35 -1.97
CA SER A 271 10.08 -12.88 -1.83
C SER A 271 11.27 -12.38 -1.00
N THR A 272 11.54 -11.07 -1.04
CA THR A 272 12.66 -10.44 -0.32
C THR A 272 12.16 -9.30 0.57
N ILE A 273 12.39 -9.41 1.88
CA ILE A 273 11.88 -8.46 2.88
C ILE A 273 13.03 -7.83 3.65
N TYR A 274 13.21 -6.51 3.51
CA TYR A 274 14.05 -5.69 4.37
C TYR A 274 13.15 -4.91 5.33
N SER A 275 12.73 -5.54 6.42
CA SER A 275 11.79 -4.94 7.37
C SER A 275 11.94 -5.49 8.78
N ASP A 276 11.89 -4.61 9.78
CA ASP A 276 11.57 -5.05 11.15
C ASP A 276 10.10 -5.51 11.23
N VAL A 277 9.78 -6.33 12.23
CA VAL A 277 8.43 -6.74 12.58
C VAL A 277 8.20 -6.43 14.06
N LEU A 278 7.17 -5.64 14.37
CA LEU A 278 6.86 -5.22 15.73
C LEU A 278 5.42 -5.62 16.09
N ALA A 279 5.28 -6.35 17.20
CA ALA A 279 4.02 -6.63 17.86
C ALA A 279 3.91 -5.75 19.12
N LEU A 280 3.08 -4.71 19.06
CA LEU A 280 2.83 -3.80 20.18
C LEU A 280 1.46 -4.08 20.81
N SER A 281 1.38 -4.18 22.13
CA SER A 281 0.11 -4.24 22.86
C SER A 281 0.06 -3.17 23.94
N GLU A 282 -0.99 -2.35 23.95
CA GLU A 282 -1.16 -1.21 24.86
C GLU A 282 -2.47 -1.29 25.66
N SER A 283 -2.34 -1.50 26.95
CA SER A 283 -3.44 -1.64 27.91
C SER A 283 -3.48 -0.45 28.87
N GLU A 284 -4.58 0.30 28.86
CA GLU A 284 -4.88 1.31 29.88
C GLU A 284 -6.00 0.82 30.82
N ASN A 285 -5.89 1.15 32.11
CA ASN A 285 -6.87 0.77 33.14
C ASN A 285 -7.24 -0.73 33.13
N SER A 286 -6.23 -1.59 32.94
CA SER A 286 -6.35 -3.04 32.91
C SER A 286 -7.29 -3.61 31.82
N ALA A 287 -7.43 -2.91 30.69
CA ALA A 287 -8.10 -3.45 29.51
C ALA A 287 -7.30 -4.62 28.91
N ALA A 288 -7.98 -5.71 28.55
CA ALA A 288 -7.31 -6.85 27.93
C ALA A 288 -6.87 -6.48 26.51
N THR A 289 -5.56 -6.51 26.26
CA THR A 289 -5.02 -6.27 24.90
C THR A 289 -4.11 -7.40 24.48
N THR A 290 -4.23 -7.82 23.23
CA THR A 290 -3.39 -8.88 22.67
C THR A 290 -3.01 -8.58 21.23
N THR A 291 -1.72 -8.65 20.93
CA THR A 291 -1.20 -8.57 19.56
C THR A 291 -0.49 -9.87 19.20
N ASN A 292 -1.09 -10.65 18.31
CA ASN A 292 -0.54 -11.91 17.81
C ASN A 292 0.02 -11.69 16.42
N VAL A 293 1.29 -12.07 16.22
CA VAL A 293 1.93 -12.07 14.90
C VAL A 293 2.39 -13.50 14.61
N ASN A 294 1.78 -14.12 13.60
CA ASN A 294 2.18 -15.43 13.10
C ASN A 294 2.84 -15.26 11.74
N MET A 295 4.10 -15.63 11.63
CA MET A 295 4.91 -15.47 10.44
C MET A 295 5.29 -16.83 9.85
N ASN A 296 4.95 -17.03 8.57
CA ASN A 296 5.43 -18.16 7.77
C ASN A 296 6.29 -17.61 6.62
N VAL A 297 7.56 -17.98 6.59
CA VAL A 297 8.54 -17.53 5.60
C VAL A 297 9.04 -18.75 4.83
N ALA A 298 8.71 -18.85 3.55
CA ALA A 298 9.06 -19.95 2.66
C ALA A 298 9.84 -19.45 1.43
N ARG A 299 10.94 -20.11 1.06
CA ARG A 299 11.80 -19.77 -0.10
C ARG A 299 12.13 -18.28 -0.19
N SER A 300 12.33 -17.63 0.95
CA SER A 300 12.40 -16.16 1.02
C SER A 300 13.59 -15.68 1.81
N TYR A 301 13.99 -14.44 1.53
CA TYR A 301 15.00 -13.72 2.28
C TYR A 301 14.35 -12.65 3.16
N TRP A 302 14.64 -12.68 4.45
CA TRP A 302 14.23 -11.64 5.38
C TRP A 302 15.44 -11.05 6.11
N GLU A 303 15.70 -9.75 5.95
CA GLU A 303 16.65 -9.00 6.74
C GLU A 303 15.92 -7.96 7.61
N GLY A 304 15.95 -8.18 8.92
CA GLY A 304 15.26 -7.35 9.89
C GLY A 304 15.05 -8.05 11.22
N ASN A 305 14.62 -7.30 12.22
CA ASN A 305 14.48 -7.76 13.58
C ASN A 305 13.01 -7.92 13.95
N ALA A 306 12.74 -8.83 14.88
CA ALA A 306 11.41 -9.00 15.44
C ALA A 306 11.35 -8.52 16.90
N TYR A 307 10.27 -7.84 17.26
CA TYR A 307 10.10 -7.27 18.58
C TYR A 307 8.69 -7.50 19.15
N THR A 308 8.63 -7.83 20.42
CA THR A 308 7.42 -7.74 21.23
C THR A 308 7.52 -6.59 22.23
N PHE A 309 6.43 -5.83 22.40
CA PHE A 309 6.36 -4.77 23.41
C PHE A 309 4.98 -4.73 24.06
N ASN A 310 4.97 -4.74 25.39
CA ASN A 310 3.77 -4.67 26.21
C ASN A 310 3.80 -3.40 27.05
N SER A 311 2.75 -2.58 26.95
CA SER A 311 2.51 -1.43 27.81
C SER A 311 1.26 -1.67 28.64
N GLY A 312 1.38 -1.71 29.97
CA GLY A 312 0.26 -2.00 30.87
C GLY A 312 0.21 -3.45 31.37
N ASP A 313 -0.53 -3.66 32.45
CA ASP A 313 -0.60 -4.91 33.21
C ASP A 313 -1.35 -6.05 32.51
N LYS A 314 -2.22 -5.71 31.55
CA LYS A 314 -3.04 -6.66 30.76
C LYS A 314 -2.69 -6.68 29.27
N ALA A 315 -1.55 -6.08 28.90
CA ALA A 315 -1.02 -6.15 27.54
C ALA A 315 -0.20 -7.43 27.33
N GLY A 316 -0.50 -8.14 26.23
CA GLY A 316 0.26 -9.30 25.78
C GLY A 316 0.58 -9.22 24.30
N SER A 317 1.81 -9.54 23.91
CA SER A 317 2.22 -9.61 22.52
C SER A 317 2.95 -10.91 22.27
N ASN A 318 2.71 -11.51 21.11
CA ASN A 318 3.23 -12.82 20.74
C ASN A 318 3.80 -12.78 19.31
N LEU A 319 4.97 -13.41 19.13
CA LEU A 319 5.59 -13.66 17.84
C LEU A 319 5.76 -15.17 17.66
N ASP A 320 5.16 -15.75 16.62
CA ASP A 320 5.44 -17.11 16.18
C ASP A 320 6.07 -17.05 14.79
N ILE A 321 7.35 -17.44 14.68
CA ILE A 321 8.15 -17.28 13.48
C ILE A 321 8.54 -18.66 12.95
N ASN A 322 8.00 -19.04 11.80
CA ASN A 322 8.31 -20.28 11.11
C ASN A 322 9.04 -19.99 9.79
N LEU A 323 10.24 -20.57 9.65
CA LEU A 323 11.01 -20.56 8.40
C LEU A 323 11.02 -21.95 7.80
N SER A 324 10.66 -22.05 6.53
CA SER A 324 10.65 -23.29 5.76
C SER A 324 11.24 -23.10 4.37
N ASP A 325 11.39 -24.22 3.66
CA ASP A 325 11.82 -24.30 2.26
C ASP A 325 13.05 -23.43 1.94
N SER A 326 14.15 -23.67 2.65
CA SER A 326 15.45 -22.98 2.47
C SER A 326 15.37 -21.46 2.64
N SER A 327 14.50 -20.96 3.51
CA SER A 327 14.42 -19.54 3.82
C SER A 327 15.59 -19.06 4.65
N VAL A 328 15.94 -17.79 4.49
CA VAL A 328 17.03 -17.16 5.25
C VAL A 328 16.49 -15.94 5.97
N TRP A 329 16.66 -15.93 7.29
CA TRP A 329 16.46 -14.74 8.11
C TRP A 329 17.78 -14.24 8.68
N LYS A 330 18.09 -12.97 8.45
CA LYS A 330 19.22 -12.25 9.03
C LYS A 330 18.68 -11.18 9.98
N GLY A 331 18.83 -11.41 11.29
CA GLY A 331 18.23 -10.52 12.29
C GLY A 331 18.34 -11.02 13.72
N LYS A 332 17.66 -10.32 14.62
CA LYS A 332 17.49 -10.73 16.02
C LYS A 332 16.01 -10.68 16.43
N VAL A 333 15.67 -11.35 17.52
CA VAL A 333 14.35 -11.25 18.17
C VAL A 333 14.49 -10.94 19.65
N SER A 334 13.72 -9.98 20.16
CA SER A 334 13.77 -9.61 21.58
C SER A 334 12.49 -8.89 22.00
N GLY A 335 12.13 -8.95 23.28
CA GLY A 335 11.01 -8.19 23.83
C GLY A 335 10.49 -8.80 25.13
N ALA A 336 9.43 -8.19 25.68
CA ALA A 336 8.80 -8.62 26.93
C ALA A 336 7.59 -9.55 26.72
N GLY A 337 7.15 -9.71 25.47
CA GLY A 337 6.12 -10.67 25.09
C GLY A 337 6.72 -12.02 24.69
N ASN A 338 5.86 -12.96 24.30
CA ASN A 338 6.31 -14.31 23.95
C ASN A 338 6.86 -14.37 22.53
N ALA A 339 7.89 -15.17 22.30
CA ALA A 339 8.48 -15.41 20.99
C ALA A 339 8.85 -16.88 20.80
N SER A 340 8.37 -17.48 19.71
CA SER A 340 8.72 -18.82 19.24
C SER A 340 9.38 -18.73 17.87
N VAL A 341 10.44 -19.51 17.66
CA VAL A 341 11.13 -19.61 16.37
C VAL A 341 11.26 -21.08 15.97
N SER A 342 10.85 -21.40 14.75
CA SER A 342 10.94 -22.74 14.16
C SER A 342 11.61 -22.69 12.80
N LEU A 343 12.59 -23.56 12.56
CA LEU A 343 13.31 -23.67 11.30
C LEU A 343 13.14 -25.06 10.71
N GLN A 344 12.84 -25.12 9.42
CA GLN A 344 12.56 -26.36 8.68
C GLN A 344 13.23 -26.32 7.32
N ASN A 345 13.43 -27.49 6.70
CA ASN A 345 13.88 -27.64 5.31
C ASN A 345 15.12 -26.78 4.98
N GLU A 346 16.18 -26.93 5.76
CA GLU A 346 17.46 -26.22 5.56
C GLU A 346 17.38 -24.68 5.67
N SER A 347 16.33 -24.17 6.33
CA SER A 347 16.23 -22.73 6.61
C SER A 347 17.28 -22.28 7.62
N VAL A 348 17.74 -21.03 7.47
CA VAL A 348 18.84 -20.47 8.26
C VAL A 348 18.40 -19.20 8.97
N TRP A 349 18.69 -19.13 10.27
CA TRP A 349 18.66 -17.88 11.03
C TRP A 349 20.09 -17.41 11.31
N ASN A 350 20.51 -16.36 10.61
CA ASN A 350 21.75 -15.64 10.85
C ASN A 350 21.53 -14.57 11.92
N VAL A 351 21.80 -14.93 13.16
CA VAL A 351 21.61 -14.07 14.35
C VAL A 351 22.55 -12.86 14.29
N THR A 352 22.00 -11.64 14.28
CA THR A 352 22.80 -10.39 14.20
C THR A 352 23.01 -9.68 15.54
N GLY A 353 22.42 -10.18 16.62
CA GLY A 353 22.58 -9.64 17.97
C GLY A 353 21.88 -10.49 19.02
N SER A 354 22.00 -10.10 20.30
CA SER A 354 21.37 -10.82 21.41
C SER A 354 19.89 -11.05 21.14
N SER A 355 19.48 -12.31 21.24
CA SER A 355 18.12 -12.75 20.97
C SER A 355 17.55 -13.56 22.13
N THR A 356 16.27 -13.38 22.42
CA THR A 356 15.54 -14.05 23.48
C THR A 356 14.23 -14.62 22.92
N VAL A 357 13.99 -15.91 23.15
CA VAL A 357 12.80 -16.64 22.73
C VAL A 357 12.39 -17.62 23.83
N ASP A 358 11.09 -17.95 23.88
CA ASP A 358 10.56 -18.98 24.78
C ASP A 358 10.80 -20.38 24.23
N ALA A 359 10.75 -20.51 22.90
CA ALA A 359 10.95 -21.78 22.20
C ALA A 359 11.79 -21.59 20.93
N LEU A 360 12.72 -22.52 20.70
CA LEU A 360 13.48 -22.64 19.47
C LEU A 360 13.44 -24.09 18.99
N ALA A 361 12.87 -24.32 17.81
CA ALA A 361 12.91 -25.60 17.12
C ALA A 361 13.89 -25.51 15.93
N PRO A 362 15.13 -26.02 16.05
CA PRO A 362 16.12 -25.95 14.97
C PRO A 362 15.77 -26.88 13.81
N SER A 363 16.34 -26.63 12.62
CA SER A 363 16.18 -27.51 11.46
C SER A 363 16.75 -28.90 11.76
N GLY A 364 15.91 -29.93 11.59
CA GLY A 364 16.30 -31.33 11.68
C GLY A 364 17.05 -31.84 10.46
#